data_AF-A0A7W4B2P4-F1
#
_entry.id   AF-A0A7W4B2P4-F1
#
_cell.length_a   1.000
_cell.length_b   1.000
_cell.length_c   1.000
_cell.angle_alpha   90.00
_cell.angle_beta   90.00
_cell.angle_gamma   90.00
#
_symmetry.space_group_name_H-M   'P 1'
#
loop_
_entity.id
_entity.type
_entity.pdbx_description
1 polymer ?
#
loop_
_entity_poly.entity_id
_entity_poly.type
_entity_poly.pdbx_seq_one_letter_code
_entity_poly.pdbx_strand_id
1 'polypeptide(L)'
;MTKSDAISKLLASFQDEPQVITSKGRTYEDYVEERKKDLLGYVIEPENVVVASACFPEYYLEMYQSNNVWAIAKWEDNWLLTLEAENEFALAFGENKNNLMMLGFSSSDALAEWLG
;
A
#
# COMPACT_ATOMS: atom_id res chain seq x y z
N MET A 1 8.85 -7.71 -9.76
CA MET A 1 8.06 -8.43 -8.73
C MET A 1 6.93 -9.23 -9.39
N THR A 2 6.61 -10.43 -8.92
CA THR A 2 5.43 -11.23 -9.34
C THR A 2 4.27 -11.07 -8.36
N LYS A 3 3.04 -11.43 -8.74
CA LYS A 3 1.90 -11.47 -7.80
C LYS A 3 2.16 -12.33 -6.55
N SER A 4 2.88 -13.44 -6.68
CA SER A 4 3.25 -14.28 -5.53
C SER A 4 4.17 -13.55 -4.56
N ASP A 5 5.12 -12.77 -5.08
CA ASP A 5 6.03 -11.96 -4.25
C ASP A 5 5.24 -10.87 -3.51
N ALA A 6 4.32 -10.19 -4.20
CA ALA A 6 3.45 -9.18 -3.62
C ALA A 6 2.58 -9.74 -2.48
N ILE A 7 1.93 -10.88 -2.69
CA ILE A 7 1.17 -11.58 -1.64
C ILE A 7 2.08 -11.94 -0.48
N SER A 8 3.30 -12.43 -0.74
CA SER A 8 4.24 -12.81 0.31
C SER A 8 4.67 -11.60 1.17
N LYS A 9 4.88 -10.44 0.55
CA LYS A 9 5.15 -9.18 1.25
C LYS A 9 3.98 -8.75 2.13
N LEU A 10 2.76 -8.82 1.62
CA LEU A 10 1.55 -8.50 2.40
C LEU A 10 1.38 -9.45 3.59
N LEU A 11 1.52 -10.76 3.38
CA LEU A 11 1.42 -11.74 4.45
C LEU A 11 2.50 -11.57 5.54
N ALA A 12 3.69 -11.12 5.15
CA ALA A 12 4.76 -10.77 6.08
C ALA A 12 4.38 -9.52 6.90
N SER A 13 3.84 -8.48 6.27
CA SER A 13 3.34 -7.28 6.95
C SER A 13 2.23 -7.62 7.97
N PHE A 14 1.36 -8.58 7.64
CA PHE A 14 0.26 -8.99 8.51
C PHE A 14 0.66 -9.79 9.76
N GLN A 15 1.95 -10.13 9.92
CA GLN A 15 2.44 -10.79 11.13
C GLN A 15 2.46 -9.86 12.35
N ASP A 16 2.66 -8.56 12.11
CA ASP A 16 2.56 -7.54 13.12
C ASP A 16 1.11 -7.03 13.24
N GLU A 17 0.77 -6.50 14.41
CA GLU A 17 -0.59 -5.99 14.69
C GLU A 17 -0.82 -4.66 13.95
N PRO A 18 -1.81 -4.59 13.03
CA PRO A 18 -2.02 -3.38 12.25
C PRO A 18 -2.51 -2.19 13.09
N GLN A 19 -1.93 -1.02 12.84
CA GLN A 19 -2.27 0.23 13.52
C GLN A 19 -3.44 0.93 12.82
N VAL A 20 -4.64 0.33 12.91
CA VAL A 20 -5.84 0.80 12.20
C VAL A 20 -6.96 1.27 13.14
N ILE A 21 -7.71 2.28 12.72
CA ILE A 21 -8.89 2.75 13.45
C ILE A 21 -10.07 1.80 13.17
N THR A 22 -10.57 1.13 14.20
CA THR A 22 -11.72 0.23 14.08
C THR A 22 -13.01 1.02 13.83
N SER A 23 -13.78 0.58 12.84
CA SER A 23 -15.10 1.17 12.57
C SER A 23 -16.07 0.98 13.74
N LYS A 24 -16.88 2.01 14.03
CA LYS A 24 -17.82 2.01 15.15
C LYS A 24 -18.77 0.80 15.08
N GLY A 25 -18.89 0.09 16.20
CA GLY A 25 -19.80 -1.05 16.34
C GLY A 25 -19.20 -2.40 15.89
N ARG A 26 -17.90 -2.44 15.57
CA ARG A 26 -17.16 -3.66 15.26
C ARG A 26 -16.11 -3.94 16.34
N THR A 27 -15.74 -5.20 16.48
CA THR A 27 -14.52 -5.61 17.18
C THR A 27 -13.31 -5.28 16.30
N TYR A 28 -12.16 -5.07 16.93
CA TYR A 28 -10.91 -4.79 16.22
C TYR A 28 -10.52 -6.00 15.36
N GLU A 29 -10.62 -7.20 15.91
CA GLU A 29 -10.20 -8.45 15.29
C GLU A 29 -11.03 -8.76 14.04
N ASP A 30 -12.36 -8.68 14.12
CA ASP A 30 -13.21 -8.95 12.96
C ASP A 30 -13.03 -7.87 11.88
N TYR A 31 -12.73 -6.63 12.27
CA TYR A 31 -12.44 -5.54 11.34
C TYR A 31 -11.13 -5.78 10.59
N VAL A 32 -10.05 -6.06 11.32
CA VAL A 32 -8.74 -6.32 10.73
C VAL A 32 -8.77 -7.53 9.82
N GLU A 33 -9.37 -8.65 10.25
CA GLU A 33 -9.43 -9.87 9.44
C GLU A 33 -10.24 -9.70 8.16
N GLU A 34 -11.32 -8.92 8.18
CA GLU A 34 -12.06 -8.56 6.97
C GLU A 34 -11.21 -7.70 6.04
N ARG A 35 -10.59 -6.64 6.56
CA ARG A 35 -9.79 -5.71 5.74
C ARG A 35 -8.54 -6.37 5.15
N LYS A 36 -7.89 -7.30 5.86
CA LYS A 36 -6.79 -8.13 5.31
C LYS A 36 -7.27 -8.94 4.11
N LYS A 37 -8.43 -9.59 4.22
CA LYS A 37 -9.02 -10.38 3.10
C LYS A 37 -9.38 -9.49 1.93
N ASP A 38 -9.94 -8.31 2.19
CA ASP A 38 -10.28 -7.35 1.14
C ASP A 38 -9.03 -6.88 0.40
N LEU A 39 -7.98 -6.47 1.12
CA LEU A 39 -6.71 -6.07 0.51
C LEU A 39 -6.14 -7.19 -0.37
N LEU A 40 -6.12 -8.43 0.12
CA LEU A 40 -5.69 -9.58 -0.69
C LEU A 40 -6.55 -9.78 -1.95
N GLY A 41 -7.85 -9.46 -1.88
CA GLY A 41 -8.77 -9.47 -3.01
C GLY A 41 -8.46 -8.41 -4.07
N TYR A 42 -7.83 -7.30 -3.69
CA TYR A 42 -7.41 -6.22 -4.58
C TYR A 42 -6.00 -6.36 -5.14
N VAL A 43 -5.27 -7.44 -4.81
CA VAL A 43 -3.93 -7.68 -5.34
C VAL A 43 -3.99 -7.88 -6.86
N ILE A 44 -3.23 -7.06 -7.58
CA ILE A 44 -3.09 -7.11 -9.04
C ILE A 44 -1.84 -7.90 -9.44
N GLU A 45 -1.60 -8.08 -10.75
CA GLU A 45 -0.22 -8.36 -11.15
C GLU A 45 0.62 -7.10 -10.96
N PRO A 46 1.75 -7.17 -10.23
CA PRO A 46 2.49 -5.97 -9.90
C PRO A 46 2.94 -5.19 -11.13
N GLU A 47 2.74 -3.88 -11.07
CA GLU A 47 3.13 -2.96 -12.15
C GLU A 47 4.21 -2.02 -11.64
N ASN A 48 5.23 -1.79 -12.47
CA ASN A 48 6.18 -0.71 -12.20
C ASN A 48 5.48 0.63 -12.44
N VAL A 49 5.61 1.54 -11.47
CA VAL A 49 4.89 2.82 -11.47
C VAL A 49 5.83 3.99 -11.17
N VAL A 50 5.38 5.20 -11.49
CA VAL A 50 6.09 6.45 -11.21
C VAL A 50 5.26 7.31 -10.27
N VAL A 51 5.86 7.65 -9.13
CA VAL A 51 5.31 8.62 -8.18
C VAL A 51 5.79 10.02 -8.57
N ALA A 52 4.89 10.84 -9.10
CA ALA A 52 5.23 12.18 -9.60
C ALA A 52 5.12 13.26 -8.51
N SER A 53 4.25 13.06 -7.53
CA SER A 53 3.98 14.02 -6.46
C SER A 53 3.51 13.32 -5.18
N ALA A 54 3.40 14.09 -4.10
CA ALA A 54 2.78 13.66 -2.86
C ALA A 54 1.91 14.79 -2.28
N CYS A 55 0.88 14.44 -1.49
CA CYS A 55 0.16 15.44 -0.69
C CYS A 55 1.06 16.03 0.41
N PHE A 56 1.92 15.21 1.01
CA PHE A 56 2.95 15.61 1.97
C PHE A 56 4.36 15.28 1.43
N PRO A 57 4.92 16.11 0.53
CA PRO A 57 6.17 15.84 -0.18
C PRO A 57 7.43 15.85 0.70
N GLU A 58 7.38 16.46 1.89
CA GLU A 58 8.49 16.57 2.83
C GLU A 58 8.88 15.26 3.52
N TYR A 59 8.07 14.21 3.40
CA TYR A 59 8.32 12.90 4.02
C TYR A 59 8.98 11.94 3.02
N TYR A 60 8.21 11.05 2.41
CA TYR A 60 8.76 9.89 1.68
C TYR A 60 8.82 10.06 0.16
N LEU A 61 8.48 11.23 -0.38
CA LEU A 61 8.44 11.43 -1.84
C LEU A 61 9.79 11.18 -2.51
N GLU A 62 10.88 11.74 -1.97
CA GLU A 62 12.23 11.57 -2.54
C GLU A 62 12.65 10.10 -2.56
N MET A 63 12.30 9.35 -1.51
CA MET A 63 12.57 7.92 -1.41
C MET A 63 11.86 7.14 -2.54
N TYR A 64 10.58 7.39 -2.77
CA TYR A 64 9.81 6.71 -3.82
C TYR A 64 10.22 7.16 -5.22
N GLN A 65 10.66 8.40 -5.41
CA GLN A 65 11.17 8.87 -6.71
C GLN A 65 12.56 8.32 -7.06
N SER A 66 13.35 7.96 -6.05
CA SER A 66 14.72 7.48 -6.21
C SER A 66 14.84 5.95 -6.29
N ASN A 67 13.72 5.22 -6.19
CA ASN A 67 13.70 3.77 -6.13
C ASN A 67 12.73 3.15 -7.16
N ASN A 68 12.89 1.84 -7.39
CA ASN A 68 11.92 1.07 -8.17
C ASN A 68 10.65 0.84 -7.34
N VAL A 69 9.57 1.50 -7.75
CA VAL A 69 8.27 1.40 -7.11
C VAL A 69 7.37 0.43 -7.88
N TRP A 70 6.70 -0.44 -7.12
CA TRP A 70 5.73 -1.38 -7.64
C TRP A 70 4.36 -1.09 -7.03
N ALA A 71 3.34 -0.98 -7.88
CA ALA A 71 1.96 -1.09 -7.42
C ALA A 71 1.59 -2.58 -7.27
N ILE A 72 1.04 -2.95 -6.12
CA ILE A 72 0.75 -4.35 -5.78
C ILE A 72 -0.74 -4.63 -5.51
N ALA A 73 -1.51 -3.62 -5.14
CA ALA A 73 -2.96 -3.70 -5.03
C ALA A 73 -3.61 -2.44 -5.61
N LYS A 74 -4.82 -2.58 -6.16
CA LYS A 74 -5.55 -1.46 -6.79
C LYS A 74 -7.05 -1.58 -6.58
N TRP A 75 -7.68 -0.47 -6.20
CA TRP A 75 -9.13 -0.31 -6.18
C TRP A 75 -9.51 1.09 -6.68
N GLU A 76 -10.25 1.14 -7.80
CA GLU A 76 -10.51 2.39 -8.51
C GLU A 76 -9.20 3.14 -8.79
N ASP A 77 -9.05 4.37 -8.32
CA ASP A 77 -7.84 5.19 -8.49
C ASP A 77 -6.86 5.05 -7.34
N ASN A 78 -7.12 4.17 -6.36
CA ASN A 78 -6.23 3.91 -5.24
C ASN A 78 -5.27 2.78 -5.56
N TRP A 79 -4.00 2.97 -5.18
CA TRP A 79 -2.91 2.04 -5.41
C TRP A 79 -2.15 1.84 -4.11
N LEU A 80 -1.92 0.57 -3.75
CA LEU A 80 -0.93 0.24 -2.74
C LEU A 80 0.41 0.08 -3.43
N LEU A 81 1.36 0.93 -3.06
CA LEU A 81 2.73 0.92 -3.56
C LEU A 81 3.64 0.17 -2.60
N THR A 82 4.73 -0.38 -3.12
CA THR A 82 5.84 -0.90 -2.33
C THR A 82 7.16 -0.71 -3.05
N LEU A 83 8.25 -0.68 -2.30
CA LEU A 83 9.60 -0.66 -2.85
C LEU A 83 10.08 -2.09 -3.10
N GLU A 84 10.81 -2.31 -4.20
CA GLU A 84 11.26 -3.65 -4.57
C GLU A 84 12.12 -4.32 -3.48
N ALA A 85 13.02 -3.55 -2.85
CA ALA A 85 13.99 -4.03 -1.87
C ALA A 85 13.50 -4.02 -0.41
N GLU A 86 12.40 -3.30 -0.11
CA GLU A 86 11.99 -3.01 1.26
C GLU A 86 10.54 -3.45 1.52
N ASN A 87 10.22 -3.80 2.76
CA ASN A 87 8.82 -4.02 3.18
C ASN A 87 8.23 -2.69 3.67
N GLU A 88 8.19 -1.74 2.75
CA GLU A 88 7.59 -0.43 2.92
C GLU A 88 6.40 -0.33 1.97
N PHE A 89 5.32 0.26 2.44
CA PHE A 89 4.08 0.42 1.72
C PHE A 89 3.62 1.87 1.76
N ALA A 90 2.99 2.34 0.70
CA ALA A 90 2.41 3.68 0.67
C ALA A 90 1.12 3.69 -0.15
N LEU A 91 0.17 4.52 0.26
CA LEU A 91 -1.04 4.79 -0.51
C LEU A 91 -0.77 5.85 -1.59
N ALA A 92 -1.23 5.57 -2.80
CA ALA A 92 -1.20 6.53 -3.90
C ALA A 92 -2.50 6.56 -4.70
N PHE A 93 -2.68 7.65 -5.43
CA PHE A 93 -3.88 8.00 -6.17
C PHE A 93 -3.55 8.37 -7.62
N GLY A 94 -4.43 7.97 -8.55
CA GLY A 94 -4.41 8.46 -9.93
C GLY A 94 -4.78 7.39 -10.97
N GLU A 95 -5.19 7.83 -12.15
CA GLU A 95 -5.59 6.88 -13.22
C GLU A 95 -4.39 6.28 -13.98
N ASN A 96 -3.26 7.01 -14.01
CA ASN A 96 -2.11 6.68 -14.84
C ASN A 96 -0.91 6.24 -13.99
N LYS A 97 -0.47 5.00 -14.18
CA LYS A 97 0.68 4.42 -13.48
C LYS A 97 2.00 5.19 -13.63
N ASN A 98 2.14 6.03 -14.66
CA ASN A 98 3.33 6.85 -14.88
C ASN A 98 3.22 8.25 -14.24
N ASN A 99 2.14 8.52 -13.50
CA ASN A 99 1.89 9.83 -12.89
C ASN A 99 0.97 9.67 -11.66
N LEU A 100 1.44 8.95 -10.65
CA LEU A 100 0.71 8.76 -9.40
C LEU A 100 1.07 9.86 -8.38
N MET A 101 0.09 10.25 -7.57
CA MET A 101 0.29 11.10 -6.40
C MET A 101 0.18 10.25 -5.13
N MET A 102 1.24 10.17 -4.32
CA MET A 102 1.16 9.47 -3.04
C MET A 102 0.52 10.35 -1.95
N LEU A 103 -0.02 9.76 -0.89
CA LEU A 103 -0.45 10.53 0.27
C LEU A 103 0.77 11.24 0.90
N GLY A 104 1.89 10.53 1.03
CA GLY A 104 3.17 11.07 1.51
C GLY A 104 3.76 10.27 2.68
N PHE A 105 2.99 9.35 3.27
CA PHE A 105 3.44 8.43 4.31
C PHE A 105 3.83 7.09 3.73
N SER A 106 4.70 6.38 4.45
CA SER A 106 5.11 5.01 4.17
C SER A 106 5.41 4.30 5.48
N SER A 107 5.02 3.03 5.58
CA SER A 107 5.39 2.18 6.70
C SER A 107 5.39 0.70 6.32
N SER A 108 5.86 -0.16 7.23
CA SER A 108 5.79 -1.61 7.07
C SER A 108 4.41 -2.20 7.31
N ASP A 109 3.42 -1.40 7.71
CA ASP A 109 2.03 -1.82 7.93
C ASP A 109 1.19 -1.57 6.68
N ALA A 110 1.17 -2.58 5.79
CA ALA A 110 0.44 -2.51 4.54
C ALA A 110 -1.06 -2.24 4.72
N LEU A 111 -1.65 -2.70 5.84
CA LEU A 111 -3.07 -2.54 6.07
C LEU A 111 -3.40 -1.12 6.52
N ALA A 112 -2.57 -0.53 7.39
CA ALA A 112 -2.72 0.87 7.76
C ALA A 112 -2.62 1.78 6.54
N GLU A 113 -1.57 1.60 5.72
CA GLU A 113 -1.38 2.41 4.52
C GLU A 113 -2.53 2.22 3.52
N TRP A 114 -3.01 0.99 3.31
CA TRP A 114 -4.13 0.73 2.41
C TRP A 114 -5.44 1.41 2.85
N LEU A 115 -5.65 1.56 4.16
CA LEU A 115 -6.88 2.12 4.69
C LEU A 115 -6.89 3.65 4.81
N GLY A 116 -5.71 4.29 4.73
CA GLY A 116 -5.55 5.75 4.74
C GLY A 116 -5.66 6.37 6.13
#